data_AF-A0A914EFI3-F1
#
_entry.id   AF-A0A914EFI3-F1
#
_cell.length_a   1.000
_cell.length_b   1.000
_cell.length_c   1.000
_cell.angle_alpha   90.00
_cell.angle_beta   90.00
_cell.angle_gamma   90.00
#
_symmetry.space_group_name_H-M   'P 1'
#
loop_
_entity.id
_entity.type
_entity.pdbx_description
1 polymer ?
#
loop_
_entity_poly.entity_id
_entity_poly.type
_entity_poly.pdbx_seq_one_letter_code
_entity_poly.pdbx_strand_id
1 'polypeptide(L)'
;MPKKSKTINVPIEAVDEDIPELVDIESGLDGLELPPLIDDVDEEGETTGVLEEDDDVQMKELKPIKEVKRKRRREDRMDVDETETKKEKPTIEMRKVPVPPHRYGQLKENWVKIITPIVKQLGLQVRFNLKSRNVEIRCPENYDNKTNLQKATEFVKAFILGFTVDDSLALIRLDHLFLETFEINDVKPLKGDHLSRAIGRIAGKEGRTKFTIENVTKTRIVLADSKIHLLGSYQSIQVARNAICSLILGSPPNKVYGNLRTLSSRLAERL
;
A
#
# COMPACT_ATOMS: atom_id res chain seq x y z
N MET A 1 -22.32 -49.95 -28.96
CA MET A 1 -22.62 -50.82 -27.80
C MET A 1 -22.01 -50.20 -26.54
N PRO A 2 -22.80 -49.57 -25.67
CA PRO A 2 -22.32 -48.96 -24.44
C PRO A 2 -22.31 -49.99 -23.30
N LYS A 3 -21.15 -50.19 -22.65
CA LYS A 3 -21.06 -51.02 -21.44
C LYS A 3 -21.43 -50.18 -20.22
N LYS A 4 -22.55 -50.55 -19.60
CA LYS A 4 -23.05 -50.09 -18.30
C LYS A 4 -22.22 -50.64 -17.15
N SER A 5 -22.49 -50.09 -15.95
CA SER A 5 -22.20 -50.60 -14.60
C SER A 5 -20.86 -50.11 -14.02
N LYS A 6 -20.76 -49.56 -12.80
CA LYS A 6 -21.64 -49.50 -11.63
C LYS A 6 -21.35 -48.23 -10.83
N THR A 7 -22.39 -47.47 -10.53
CA THR A 7 -22.44 -46.52 -9.40
C THR A 7 -22.48 -47.32 -8.10
N ILE A 8 -21.54 -47.05 -7.20
CA ILE A 8 -21.54 -47.58 -5.83
C ILE A 8 -22.11 -46.46 -4.96
N ASN A 9 -23.35 -46.68 -4.53
CA ASN A 9 -24.03 -45.89 -3.51
C ASN A 9 -23.41 -46.25 -2.15
N VAL A 10 -22.75 -45.29 -1.50
CA VAL A 10 -22.38 -45.41 -0.09
C VAL A 10 -23.49 -44.71 0.72
N PRO A 11 -24.05 -45.35 1.77
CA PRO A 11 -25.15 -44.79 2.54
C PRO A 11 -24.75 -43.54 3.32
N ILE A 12 -25.71 -42.63 3.42
CA ILE A 12 -25.75 -41.48 4.31
C ILE A 12 -25.87 -41.99 5.75
N GLU A 13 -24.86 -41.73 6.58
CA GLU A 13 -24.99 -41.78 8.04
C GLU A 13 -24.93 -40.35 8.56
N ALA A 14 -26.04 -39.97 9.21
CA ALA A 14 -26.17 -38.77 9.99
C ALA A 14 -25.28 -38.88 11.22
N VAL A 15 -24.44 -37.88 11.44
CA VAL A 15 -23.72 -37.66 12.69
C VAL A 15 -24.09 -36.25 13.13
N ASP A 16 -25.31 -36.14 13.67
CA ASP A 16 -25.69 -35.07 14.58
C ASP A 16 -25.35 -35.60 15.98
N GLU A 17 -24.30 -35.09 16.60
CA GLU A 17 -24.09 -35.18 18.05
C GLU A 17 -23.10 -34.08 18.49
N ASP A 18 -23.69 -33.11 19.21
CA ASP A 18 -23.16 -32.36 20.33
C ASP A 18 -22.12 -31.24 20.12
N ILE A 19 -22.68 -30.08 19.77
CA ILE A 19 -22.13 -28.75 20.11
C ILE A 19 -22.23 -28.60 21.65
N PRO A 20 -21.13 -28.39 22.39
CA PRO A 20 -21.24 -28.04 23.80
C PRO A 20 -21.75 -26.59 23.96
N GLU A 21 -22.82 -26.47 24.74
CA GLU A 21 -23.47 -25.23 25.14
C GLU A 21 -22.54 -24.26 25.86
N LEU A 22 -22.80 -22.97 25.65
CA LEU A 22 -22.26 -21.86 26.41
C LEU A 22 -22.48 -22.09 27.91
N VAL A 23 -21.40 -22.03 28.69
CA VAL A 23 -21.49 -21.89 30.14
C VAL A 23 -21.62 -20.41 30.45
N ASP A 24 -22.78 -20.03 30.95
CA ASP A 24 -23.04 -18.75 31.60
C ASP A 24 -22.17 -18.65 32.86
N ILE A 25 -21.24 -17.68 32.88
CA ILE A 25 -20.52 -17.27 34.09
C ILE A 25 -21.06 -15.89 34.46
N GLU A 26 -22.23 -15.88 35.10
CA GLU A 26 -22.66 -14.80 35.98
C GLU A 26 -22.43 -15.23 37.43
N SER A 27 -21.39 -14.69 38.07
CA SER A 27 -21.39 -14.36 39.51
C SER A 27 -20.03 -13.79 39.89
N GLY A 28 -19.97 -12.51 40.24
CA GLY A 28 -18.76 -11.89 40.78
C GLY A 28 -18.66 -10.38 40.59
N LEU A 29 -19.77 -9.66 40.81
CA LEU A 29 -19.70 -8.24 41.15
C LEU A 29 -19.25 -8.16 42.61
N ASP A 30 -18.01 -7.75 42.84
CA ASP A 30 -17.62 -7.01 44.03
C ASP A 30 -16.24 -6.36 43.86
N GLY A 31 -16.22 -5.04 44.04
CA GLY A 31 -15.10 -4.29 44.59
C GLY A 31 -13.78 -4.26 43.81
N LEU A 32 -13.63 -3.27 42.91
CA LEU A 32 -12.32 -2.67 42.65
C LEU A 32 -12.53 -1.17 42.34
N GLU A 33 -12.42 -0.39 43.42
CA GLU A 33 -12.46 1.07 43.43
C GLU A 33 -11.27 1.64 42.66
N LEU A 34 -11.54 2.65 41.83
CA LEU A 34 -10.54 3.51 41.23
C LEU A 34 -9.88 4.37 42.32
N PRO A 35 -8.54 4.37 42.46
CA PRO A 35 -7.87 5.30 43.37
C PRO A 35 -7.95 6.75 42.84
N PRO A 36 -8.06 7.75 43.74
CA PRO A 36 -8.35 9.14 43.38
C PRO A 36 -7.12 9.90 42.89
N LEU A 37 -7.38 10.94 42.10
CA LEU A 37 -6.42 12.02 41.80
C LEU A 37 -5.87 12.62 43.10
N ILE A 38 -4.54 12.73 43.18
CA ILE A 38 -3.84 13.58 44.13
C ILE A 38 -3.09 14.63 43.31
N ASP A 39 -3.45 15.88 43.59
CA ASP A 39 -2.66 17.07 43.31
C ASP A 39 -1.62 17.28 44.44
N ASP A 40 -0.55 17.96 44.04
CA ASP A 40 0.38 18.80 44.82
C ASP A 40 1.79 18.27 45.19
N VAL A 41 2.74 19.18 44.90
CA VAL A 41 4.01 19.58 45.54
C VAL A 41 5.34 18.84 45.29
N ASP A 42 6.17 19.49 44.46
CA ASP A 42 7.54 20.03 44.68
C ASP A 42 8.65 19.17 45.33
N GLU A 43 9.77 18.97 44.62
CA GLU A 43 11.11 19.49 45.01
C GLU A 43 12.22 19.19 43.97
N GLU A 44 13.27 20.02 44.04
CA GLU A 44 14.29 20.33 43.04
C GLU A 44 15.41 19.29 42.81
N GLY A 45 16.17 19.46 41.72
CA GLY A 45 17.47 18.81 41.52
C GLY A 45 18.09 18.99 40.14
N GLU A 46 18.95 20.01 40.03
CA GLU A 46 19.94 20.38 39.01
C GLU A 46 20.36 19.36 37.92
N THR A 47 20.53 19.84 36.68
CA THR A 47 21.81 19.79 35.94
C THR A 47 21.77 20.60 34.64
N THR A 48 22.54 21.68 34.65
CA THR A 48 23.46 22.18 33.62
C THR A 48 23.38 21.66 32.18
N GLY A 49 23.38 22.60 31.22
CA GLY A 49 24.18 22.44 30.00
C GLY A 49 23.62 22.99 28.68
N VAL A 50 24.16 24.16 28.30
CA VAL A 50 24.40 24.62 26.93
C VAL A 50 23.19 25.21 26.16
N LEU A 51 23.10 26.55 26.19
CA LEU A 51 22.51 27.35 25.14
C LEU A 51 23.67 27.82 24.24
N GLU A 52 23.65 27.41 22.97
CA GLU A 52 24.47 27.99 21.91
C GLU A 52 23.73 29.21 21.34
N GLU A 53 24.48 30.30 21.20
CA GLU A 53 24.12 31.55 20.54
C GLU A 53 24.05 31.31 19.03
N ASP A 54 22.98 31.78 18.37
CA ASP A 54 22.95 31.93 16.91
C ASP A 54 22.36 33.31 16.55
N ASP A 55 23.30 34.23 16.32
CA ASP A 55 23.41 35.29 15.32
C ASP A 55 22.16 35.98 14.71
N ASP A 56 22.12 37.29 14.97
CA ASP A 56 21.39 38.33 14.25
C ASP A 56 21.67 38.33 12.74
N VAL A 57 20.64 38.07 11.92
CA VAL A 57 20.68 38.35 10.47
C VAL A 57 20.06 39.70 10.17
N GLN A 58 20.94 40.69 9.93
CA GLN A 58 20.59 42.00 9.38
C GLN A 58 19.91 41.88 8.00
N MET A 59 18.70 42.42 7.92
CA MET A 59 17.95 42.68 6.70
C MET A 59 18.69 43.73 5.85
N LYS A 60 19.28 43.33 4.71
CA LYS A 60 19.77 44.26 3.68
C LYS A 60 18.72 44.48 2.61
N GLU A 61 18.31 45.74 2.47
CA GLU A 61 17.44 46.26 1.42
C GLU A 61 18.01 45.98 0.02
N LEU A 62 17.17 45.47 -0.88
CA LEU A 62 17.42 45.38 -2.32
C LEU A 62 16.57 46.41 -3.07
N LYS A 63 17.24 47.12 -3.98
CA LYS A 63 16.81 48.33 -4.69
C LYS A 63 15.68 48.07 -5.72
N PRO A 64 14.85 49.09 -6.04
CA PRO A 64 13.74 48.95 -6.97
C PRO A 64 14.18 48.82 -8.44
N ILE A 65 13.46 47.98 -9.18
CA ILE A 65 13.63 47.74 -10.63
C ILE A 65 13.05 48.93 -11.42
N LYS A 66 13.80 49.39 -12.43
CA LYS A 66 13.52 50.56 -13.27
C LYS A 66 12.28 50.38 -14.17
N GLU A 67 11.44 51.42 -14.20
CA GLU A 67 10.37 51.63 -15.18
C GLU A 67 10.90 51.73 -16.62
N VAL A 68 10.23 51.02 -17.54
CA VAL A 68 10.36 51.21 -18.99
C VAL A 68 9.07 51.84 -19.51
N LYS A 69 9.16 53.11 -19.92
CA LYS A 69 8.09 53.85 -20.61
C LYS A 69 7.81 53.26 -22.00
N ARG A 70 6.57 52.88 -22.31
CA ARG A 70 6.04 52.89 -23.69
C ARG A 70 4.55 53.30 -23.78
N LYS A 71 4.36 54.61 -24.00
CA LYS A 71 3.51 55.26 -25.02
C LYS A 71 2.08 54.75 -25.25
N ARG A 72 1.11 55.52 -24.73
CA ARG A 72 -0.33 55.51 -25.10
C ARG A 72 -0.53 55.74 -26.61
N ARG A 73 -1.43 54.98 -27.25
CA ARG A 73 -2.15 55.41 -28.45
C ARG A 73 -3.43 54.61 -28.71
N ARG A 74 -4.55 55.34 -28.70
CA ARG A 74 -5.82 55.17 -29.42
C ARG A 74 -6.80 54.06 -29.00
N GLU A 75 -7.97 54.54 -28.57
CA GLU A 75 -9.26 53.87 -28.62
C GLU A 75 -9.53 53.39 -30.05
N ASP A 76 -9.83 52.10 -30.20
CA ASP A 76 -10.60 51.57 -31.31
C ASP A 76 -11.62 50.60 -30.70
N ARG A 77 -12.88 50.79 -31.10
CA ARG A 77 -14.05 50.00 -30.72
C ARG A 77 -13.78 48.51 -30.95
N MET A 78 -14.12 47.67 -29.98
CA MET A 78 -14.23 46.22 -30.19
C MET A 78 -15.67 45.79 -29.98
N ASP A 79 -16.20 45.18 -31.03
CA ASP A 79 -17.52 44.59 -31.13
C ASP A 79 -17.77 43.56 -30.03
N VAL A 80 -19.00 43.55 -29.53
CA VAL A 80 -19.53 42.55 -28.61
C VAL A 80 -19.72 41.26 -29.42
N ASP A 81 -18.70 40.40 -29.42
CA ASP A 81 -18.85 39.03 -29.88
C ASP A 81 -19.38 38.21 -28.70
N GLU A 82 -20.62 37.73 -28.82
CA GLU A 82 -21.26 36.84 -27.87
C GLU A 82 -20.44 35.53 -27.80
N THR A 83 -19.47 35.48 -26.88
CA THR A 83 -18.84 34.21 -26.54
C THR A 83 -19.89 33.34 -25.87
N GLU A 84 -20.48 32.44 -26.66
CA GLU A 84 -21.20 31.26 -26.19
C GLU A 84 -20.44 30.68 -25.00
N THR A 85 -21.07 30.74 -23.83
CA THR A 85 -20.62 30.04 -22.64
C THR A 85 -20.66 28.55 -22.96
N LYS A 86 -19.54 28.02 -23.46
CA LYS A 86 -19.27 26.59 -23.49
C LYS A 86 -19.45 26.11 -22.05
N LYS A 87 -20.62 25.51 -21.77
CA LYS A 87 -20.86 24.75 -20.54
C LYS A 87 -19.68 23.80 -20.38
N GLU A 88 -18.80 24.10 -19.44
CA GLU A 88 -17.73 23.22 -19.03
C GLU A 88 -18.42 21.91 -18.64
N LYS A 89 -18.23 20.86 -19.45
CA LYS A 89 -18.67 19.52 -19.08
C LYS A 89 -17.99 19.23 -17.74
N PRO A 90 -18.72 18.72 -16.72
CA PRO A 90 -18.09 18.33 -15.48
C PRO A 90 -16.93 17.40 -15.82
N THR A 91 -15.72 17.78 -15.44
CA THR A 91 -14.52 17.01 -15.73
C THR A 91 -14.56 15.76 -14.86
N ILE A 92 -15.23 14.72 -15.34
CA ILE A 92 -15.28 13.43 -14.66
C ILE A 92 -13.85 12.91 -14.56
N GLU A 93 -13.28 12.93 -13.36
CA GLU A 93 -11.96 12.38 -13.10
C GLU A 93 -12.00 10.87 -13.34
N MET A 94 -11.28 10.46 -14.38
CA MET A 94 -11.16 9.06 -14.79
C MET A 94 -9.70 8.63 -14.70
N ARG A 95 -9.44 7.51 -14.03
CA ARG A 95 -8.14 6.84 -14.07
C ARG A 95 -8.22 5.53 -14.83
N LYS A 96 -7.17 5.27 -15.59
CA LYS A 96 -7.02 4.05 -16.40
C LYS A 96 -5.80 3.29 -15.93
N VAL A 97 -5.97 2.00 -15.65
CA VAL A 97 -4.88 1.11 -15.26
C VAL A 97 -4.72 0.03 -16.34
N PRO A 98 -3.53 -0.07 -16.98
CA PRO A 98 -3.27 -1.10 -17.97
C PRO A 98 -3.05 -2.46 -17.31
N VAL A 99 -3.64 -3.51 -17.87
CA VAL A 99 -3.49 -4.88 -17.35
C VAL A 99 -2.61 -5.71 -18.28
N PRO A 100 -1.52 -6.34 -17.80
CA PRO A 100 -0.68 -7.25 -18.56
C PRO A 100 -1.42 -8.53 -19.00
N PRO A 101 -1.01 -9.15 -20.13
CA PRO A 101 -1.73 -10.29 -20.69
C PRO A 101 -1.72 -11.55 -19.85
N HIS A 102 -0.63 -11.79 -19.11
CA HIS A 102 -0.51 -12.95 -18.24
C HIS A 102 -1.51 -12.95 -17.06
N ARG A 103 -2.12 -11.79 -16.75
CA ARG A 103 -2.99 -11.62 -15.57
C ARG A 103 -4.49 -11.58 -15.87
N TYR A 104 -4.90 -11.67 -17.14
CA TYR A 104 -6.32 -11.57 -17.51
C TYR A 104 -7.19 -12.69 -16.95
N GLY A 105 -6.68 -13.93 -16.91
CA GLY A 105 -7.41 -15.07 -16.37
C GLY A 105 -7.80 -14.84 -14.91
N GLN A 106 -6.82 -14.49 -14.08
CA GLN A 106 -7.07 -14.27 -12.66
C GLN A 106 -7.94 -13.03 -12.39
N LEU A 107 -7.84 -11.99 -13.24
CA LEU A 107 -8.70 -10.82 -13.14
C LEU A 107 -10.17 -11.17 -13.39
N LYS A 108 -10.45 -12.02 -14.39
CA LYS A 108 -11.82 -12.43 -14.74
C LYS A 108 -12.45 -13.28 -13.64
N GLU A 109 -11.69 -14.22 -13.08
CA GLU A 109 -12.16 -15.11 -12.01
C GLU A 109 -12.44 -14.33 -10.71
N ASN A 110 -11.55 -13.41 -10.35
CA ASN A 110 -11.68 -12.63 -9.11
C ASN A 110 -12.40 -11.29 -9.29
N TRP A 111 -12.98 -11.03 -10.45
CA TRP A 111 -13.58 -9.74 -10.80
C TRP A 111 -14.64 -9.28 -9.80
N VAL A 112 -15.52 -10.19 -9.38
CA VAL A 112 -16.57 -9.91 -8.40
C VAL A 112 -15.98 -9.51 -7.04
N LYS A 113 -14.91 -10.19 -6.60
CA LYS A 113 -14.22 -9.90 -5.34
C LYS A 113 -13.49 -8.56 -5.38
N ILE A 114 -13.03 -8.11 -6.55
CA ILE A 114 -12.34 -6.83 -6.75
C ILE A 114 -13.34 -5.67 -6.79
N ILE A 115 -14.45 -5.80 -7.53
CA ILE A 115 -15.44 -4.73 -7.66
C ILE A 115 -16.17 -4.46 -6.33
N THR A 116 -16.53 -5.52 -5.60
CA THR A 116 -17.34 -5.42 -4.38
C THR A 116 -16.78 -4.40 -3.37
N PRO A 117 -15.49 -4.45 -2.96
CA PRO A 117 -14.93 -3.47 -2.03
C PRO A 117 -14.84 -2.08 -2.65
N ILE A 118 -14.51 -1.97 -3.95
CA ILE A 118 -14.38 -0.67 -4.62
C ILE A 118 -15.73 0.07 -4.64
N VAL A 119 -16.81 -0.63 -4.99
CA VAL A 119 -18.15 -0.03 -5.08
C VAL A 119 -18.73 0.22 -3.69
N LYS A 120 -18.62 -0.75 -2.76
CA LYS A 120 -19.23 -0.64 -1.43
C LYS A 120 -18.52 0.35 -0.50
N GLN A 121 -17.18 0.34 -0.46
CA GLN A 121 -16.42 1.17 0.47
C GLN A 121 -16.10 2.55 -0.10
N LEU A 122 -15.80 2.62 -1.40
CA LEU A 122 -15.35 3.87 -2.03
C LEU A 122 -16.42 4.56 -2.90
N GLY A 123 -17.52 3.87 -3.23
CA GLY A 123 -18.59 4.44 -4.07
C GLY A 123 -18.20 4.70 -5.52
N LEU A 124 -17.12 4.08 -6.01
CA LEU A 124 -16.56 4.33 -7.34
C LEU A 124 -17.16 3.41 -8.40
N GLN A 125 -17.26 3.90 -9.64
CA GLN A 125 -17.68 3.08 -10.78
C GLN A 125 -16.47 2.49 -11.49
N VAL A 126 -16.43 1.17 -11.64
CA VAL A 126 -15.35 0.45 -12.33
C VAL A 126 -15.88 -0.18 -13.61
N ARG A 127 -15.14 -0.04 -14.72
CA ARG A 127 -15.41 -0.68 -16.00
C ARG A 127 -14.15 -1.34 -16.53
N PHE A 128 -14.27 -2.54 -17.08
CA PHE A 128 -13.18 -3.18 -17.79
C PHE A 128 -13.43 -3.10 -19.30
N ASN A 129 -12.53 -2.46 -20.03
CA ASN A 129 -12.62 -2.40 -21.49
C ASN A 129 -11.76 -3.52 -22.09
N LEU A 130 -12.42 -4.51 -22.70
CA LEU A 130 -11.72 -5.66 -23.29
C LEU A 130 -10.87 -5.30 -24.51
N LYS A 131 -11.22 -4.23 -25.25
CA LYS A 131 -10.49 -3.82 -26.46
C LYS A 131 -9.17 -3.13 -26.10
N SER A 132 -9.22 -2.14 -25.21
CA SER A 132 -8.03 -1.41 -24.75
C SER A 132 -7.28 -2.12 -23.62
N ARG A 133 -7.87 -3.16 -23.03
CA ARG A 133 -7.31 -3.97 -21.94
C ARG A 133 -6.95 -3.13 -20.71
N ASN A 134 -7.74 -2.08 -20.50
CA ASN A 134 -7.60 -1.14 -19.40
C ASN A 134 -8.80 -1.25 -18.45
N VAL A 135 -8.51 -1.19 -17.16
CA VAL A 135 -9.51 -0.97 -16.12
C VAL A 135 -9.70 0.54 -15.99
N GLU A 136 -10.92 1.00 -16.25
CA GLU A 136 -11.33 2.39 -16.07
C GLU A 136 -12.05 2.53 -14.74
N ILE A 137 -11.56 3.44 -13.90
CA ILE A 137 -12.19 3.81 -12.63
C ILE A 137 -12.69 5.25 -12.79
N ARG A 138 -13.97 5.46 -12.52
CA ARG A 138 -14.66 6.75 -12.62
C ARG A 138 -15.24 7.12 -11.27
N CYS A 139 -15.08 8.39 -10.90
CA CYS A 139 -15.80 8.96 -9.79
C CYS A 139 -17.18 9.47 -10.28
N PRO A 140 -18.29 9.13 -9.61
CA PRO A 140 -19.56 9.78 -9.87
C PRO A 140 -19.52 11.25 -9.44
N GLU A 141 -20.31 12.11 -10.08
CA GLU A 141 -20.30 13.57 -9.89
C GLU A 141 -20.59 14.04 -8.44
N ASN A 142 -21.10 13.15 -7.57
CA ASN A 142 -21.48 13.47 -6.19
C ASN A 142 -20.37 13.26 -5.15
N TYR A 143 -19.13 12.90 -5.54
CA TYR A 143 -18.03 12.65 -4.59
C TYR A 143 -16.70 13.22 -5.12
N ASP A 144 -16.12 14.20 -4.42
CA ASP A 144 -14.81 14.80 -4.75
C ASP A 144 -13.68 14.25 -3.85
N ASN A 145 -13.63 12.92 -3.69
CA ASN A 145 -12.58 12.27 -2.90
C ASN A 145 -11.49 11.70 -3.81
N LYS A 146 -10.59 12.57 -4.29
CA LYS A 146 -9.41 12.17 -5.12
C LYS A 146 -8.54 11.10 -4.45
N THR A 147 -8.51 11.09 -3.13
CA THR A 147 -7.82 10.07 -2.31
C THR A 147 -8.42 8.68 -2.51
N ASN A 148 -9.75 8.56 -2.58
CA ASN A 148 -10.41 7.27 -2.80
C ASN A 148 -10.12 6.73 -4.21
N LEU A 149 -10.08 7.61 -5.21
CA LEU A 149 -9.67 7.26 -6.56
C LEU A 149 -8.22 6.75 -6.61
N GLN A 150 -7.33 7.34 -5.80
CA GLN A 150 -5.94 6.87 -5.66
C GLN A 150 -5.88 5.49 -5.01
N LYS A 151 -6.55 5.28 -3.87
CA LYS A 151 -6.61 3.97 -3.18
C LYS A 151 -7.14 2.87 -4.08
N ALA A 152 -8.22 3.13 -4.82
CA ALA A 152 -8.78 2.16 -5.77
C ALA A 152 -7.81 1.87 -6.93
N THR A 153 -7.08 2.89 -7.40
CA THR A 153 -6.04 2.72 -8.43
C THR A 153 -4.89 1.85 -7.92
N GLU A 154 -4.43 2.09 -6.70
CA GLU A 154 -3.36 1.32 -6.05
C GLU A 154 -3.79 -0.11 -5.75
N PHE A 155 -5.03 -0.33 -5.31
CA PHE A 155 -5.62 -1.66 -5.14
C PHE A 155 -5.58 -2.48 -6.43
N VAL A 156 -6.05 -1.89 -7.55
CA VAL A 156 -6.03 -2.57 -8.85
C VAL A 156 -4.60 -2.80 -9.33
N LYS A 157 -3.70 -1.82 -9.12
CA LYS A 157 -2.27 -1.98 -9.44
C LYS A 157 -1.62 -3.11 -8.64
N ALA A 158 -1.88 -3.22 -7.33
CA ALA A 158 -1.33 -4.28 -6.49
C ALA A 158 -1.76 -5.67 -7.00
N PHE A 159 -3.05 -5.84 -7.33
CA PHE A 159 -3.54 -7.09 -7.90
C PHE A 159 -2.87 -7.43 -9.24
N ILE A 160 -2.63 -6.42 -10.09
CA ILE A 160 -1.95 -6.60 -11.37
C ILE A 160 -0.50 -7.07 -11.18
N LEU A 161 0.20 -6.53 -10.19
CA LEU A 161 1.59 -6.89 -9.87
C LEU A 161 1.71 -8.30 -9.25
N GLY A 162 0.60 -8.96 -8.93
CA GLY A 162 0.56 -10.35 -8.51
C GLY A 162 0.24 -10.57 -7.03
N PHE A 163 -0.14 -9.52 -6.30
CA PHE A 163 -0.66 -9.68 -4.94
C PHE A 163 -2.00 -10.41 -4.93
N THR A 164 -2.30 -11.07 -3.82
CA THR A 164 -3.61 -11.68 -3.60
C THR A 164 -4.68 -10.60 -3.43
N VAL A 165 -5.95 -10.97 -3.64
CA VAL A 165 -7.07 -10.03 -3.46
C VAL A 165 -7.17 -9.60 -1.99
N ASP A 166 -6.93 -10.52 -1.07
CA ASP A 166 -7.03 -10.28 0.38
C ASP A 166 -5.92 -9.35 0.87
N ASP A 167 -4.68 -9.54 0.39
CA ASP A 167 -3.58 -8.63 0.70
C ASP A 167 -3.80 -7.24 0.09
N SER A 168 -4.34 -7.19 -1.13
CA SER A 168 -4.66 -5.91 -1.79
C SER A 168 -5.76 -5.17 -1.02
N LEU A 169 -6.74 -5.88 -0.44
CA LEU A 169 -7.83 -5.26 0.32
C LEU A 169 -7.32 -4.48 1.53
N ALA A 170 -6.17 -4.86 2.09
CA ALA A 170 -5.52 -4.13 3.17
C ALA A 170 -5.19 -2.67 2.79
N LEU A 171 -4.89 -2.39 1.51
CA LEU A 171 -4.64 -1.03 1.01
C LEU A 171 -5.88 -0.13 1.06
N ILE A 172 -7.08 -0.72 0.92
CA ILE A 172 -8.34 0.05 1.04
C ILE A 172 -8.66 0.31 2.52
N ARG A 173 -8.30 -0.63 3.40
CA ARG A 173 -8.61 -0.57 4.84
C ARG A 173 -7.65 0.34 5.62
N LEU A 174 -6.37 0.33 5.27
CA LEU A 174 -5.30 1.01 6.01
C LEU A 174 -4.53 1.96 5.10
N ASP A 175 -4.45 3.22 5.50
CA ASP A 175 -3.87 4.30 4.68
C ASP A 175 -2.34 4.40 4.77
N HIS A 176 -1.74 3.72 5.76
CA HIS A 176 -0.29 3.74 5.99
C HIS A 176 0.45 2.62 5.26
N LEU A 177 -0.24 1.88 4.38
CA LEU A 177 0.29 0.74 3.65
C LEU A 177 0.64 1.17 2.23
N PHE A 178 1.88 0.88 1.81
CA PHE A 178 2.43 1.35 0.55
C PHE A 178 2.84 0.20 -0.35
N LEU A 179 2.87 0.48 -1.66
CA LEU A 179 3.28 -0.44 -2.71
C LEU A 179 4.66 -0.06 -3.26
N GLU A 180 5.64 -0.85 -2.86
CA GLU A 180 7.00 -0.97 -3.32
C GLU A 180 7.18 -1.63 -4.70
N THR A 181 7.81 -1.02 -5.71
CA THR A 181 8.42 -1.78 -6.82
C THR A 181 9.91 -1.56 -6.87
N PHE A 182 10.65 -2.66 -6.91
CA PHE A 182 12.09 -2.67 -6.84
C PHE A 182 12.66 -3.56 -7.94
N GLU A 183 13.73 -3.12 -8.60
CA GLU A 183 14.41 -3.92 -9.63
C GLU A 183 15.78 -4.36 -9.12
N ILE A 184 16.13 -5.63 -9.36
CA ILE A 184 17.41 -6.20 -8.92
C ILE A 184 18.60 -5.48 -9.58
N ASN A 185 18.41 -5.01 -10.82
CA ASN A 185 19.43 -4.31 -11.60
C ASN A 185 19.87 -2.99 -10.96
N ASP A 186 19.02 -2.34 -10.16
CA ASP A 186 19.33 -1.04 -9.54
C ASP A 186 20.39 -1.17 -8.44
N VAL A 187 20.49 -2.32 -7.77
CA VAL A 187 21.52 -2.57 -6.74
C VAL A 187 22.83 -3.00 -7.37
N LYS A 188 22.73 -3.94 -8.29
CA LYS A 188 23.89 -4.54 -8.94
C LYS A 188 23.48 -4.97 -10.35
N PRO A 189 24.20 -4.50 -11.39
CA PRO A 189 23.96 -4.99 -12.74
C PRO A 189 24.43 -6.45 -12.81
N LEU A 190 23.48 -7.38 -12.72
CA LEU A 190 23.72 -8.82 -12.76
C LEU A 190 23.26 -9.36 -14.11
N LYS A 191 24.07 -10.23 -14.73
CA LYS A 191 23.74 -10.88 -16.00
C LYS A 191 23.51 -12.38 -15.78
N GLY A 192 22.48 -12.91 -16.44
CA GLY A 192 22.21 -14.35 -16.59
C GLY A 192 22.28 -15.14 -15.28
N ASP A 193 23.29 -16.00 -15.17
CA ASP A 193 23.49 -16.93 -14.05
C ASP A 193 23.61 -16.25 -12.68
N HIS A 194 24.13 -15.02 -12.64
CA HIS A 194 24.21 -14.30 -11.39
C HIS A 194 22.85 -13.74 -10.96
N LEU A 195 21.97 -13.40 -11.91
CA LEU A 195 20.61 -12.95 -11.63
C LEU A 195 19.76 -14.12 -11.10
N SER A 196 19.79 -15.27 -11.79
CA SER A 196 19.07 -16.46 -11.33
C SER A 196 19.57 -16.95 -9.96
N ARG A 197 20.88 -16.84 -9.69
CA ARG A 197 21.45 -17.13 -8.37
C ARG A 197 20.97 -16.13 -7.31
N ALA A 198 20.91 -14.83 -7.61
CA ALA A 198 20.41 -13.83 -6.67
C ALA A 198 18.92 -14.07 -6.34
N ILE A 199 18.10 -14.36 -7.35
CA ILE A 199 16.68 -14.73 -7.19
C ILE A 199 16.56 -15.99 -6.32
N GLY A 200 17.36 -17.02 -6.58
CA GLY A 200 17.39 -18.24 -5.79
C GLY A 200 17.75 -18.03 -4.32
N ARG A 201 18.54 -17.01 -4.00
CA ARG A 201 18.86 -16.63 -2.61
C ARG A 201 17.75 -15.88 -1.91
N ILE A 202 17.01 -15.03 -2.64
CA ILE A 202 15.87 -14.29 -2.09
C ILE A 202 14.72 -15.25 -1.79
N ALA A 203 14.42 -16.17 -2.72
CA ALA A 203 13.44 -17.21 -2.48
C ALA A 203 13.93 -18.17 -1.37
N GLY A 204 15.18 -18.61 -1.45
CA GLY A 204 15.69 -19.69 -0.60
C GLY A 204 15.05 -21.04 -0.95
N LYS A 205 15.33 -22.08 -0.16
CA LYS A 205 14.71 -23.39 -0.34
C LYS A 205 13.20 -23.28 -0.11
N GLU A 206 12.40 -23.62 -1.11
CA GLU A 206 10.92 -23.60 -1.06
C GLU A 206 10.32 -22.24 -0.62
N GLY A 207 11.01 -21.13 -0.90
CA GLY A 207 10.53 -19.81 -0.47
C GLY A 207 10.77 -19.51 1.02
N ARG A 208 11.46 -20.37 1.77
CA ARG A 208 11.64 -20.21 3.23
C ARG A 208 12.27 -18.88 3.62
N THR A 209 13.25 -18.40 2.84
CA THR A 209 13.90 -17.11 3.11
C THR A 209 12.93 -15.96 2.88
N LYS A 210 12.18 -16.00 1.76
CA LYS A 210 11.10 -15.04 1.48
C LYS A 210 10.09 -15.00 2.63
N PHE A 211 9.55 -16.15 3.03
CA PHE A 211 8.55 -16.23 4.11
C PHE A 211 9.08 -15.74 5.45
N THR A 212 10.35 -15.99 5.75
CA THR A 212 10.98 -15.49 6.98
C THR A 212 11.04 -13.97 6.97
N ILE A 213 11.43 -13.36 5.86
CA ILE A 213 11.48 -11.89 5.72
C ILE A 213 10.07 -11.31 5.83
N GLU A 214 9.10 -11.90 5.14
CA GLU A 214 7.69 -11.49 5.19
C GLU A 214 7.14 -11.47 6.63
N ASN A 215 7.34 -12.56 7.37
CA ASN A 215 6.84 -12.68 8.74
C ASN A 215 7.52 -11.71 9.71
N VAL A 216 8.85 -11.58 9.60
CA VAL A 216 9.65 -10.75 10.50
C VAL A 216 9.40 -9.24 10.27
N THR A 217 9.18 -8.84 9.02
CA THR A 217 8.92 -7.43 8.65
C THR A 217 7.43 -7.09 8.56
N LYS A 218 6.54 -8.09 8.67
CA LYS A 218 5.10 -7.95 8.44
C LYS A 218 4.80 -7.33 7.06
N THR A 219 5.54 -7.75 6.05
CA THR A 219 5.35 -7.31 4.66
C THR A 219 4.88 -8.46 3.78
N ARG A 220 4.24 -8.13 2.66
CA ARG A 220 3.94 -9.09 1.59
C ARG A 220 4.90 -8.84 0.44
N ILE A 221 5.51 -9.90 -0.07
CA ILE A 221 6.51 -9.84 -1.13
C ILE A 221 6.02 -10.67 -2.32
N VAL A 222 6.08 -10.10 -3.51
CA VAL A 222 5.89 -10.83 -4.77
C VAL A 222 7.18 -10.73 -5.56
N LEU A 223 7.69 -11.88 -6.00
CA LEU A 223 8.91 -11.98 -6.78
C LEU A 223 8.54 -12.27 -8.23
N ALA A 224 8.93 -11.38 -9.14
CA ALA A 224 8.68 -11.44 -10.57
C ALA A 224 10.01 -11.33 -11.34
N ASP A 225 10.77 -12.41 -11.35
CA ASP A 225 12.10 -12.54 -11.96
C ASP A 225 13.05 -11.37 -11.60
N SER A 226 13.09 -10.31 -12.43
CA SER A 226 13.92 -9.13 -12.21
C SER A 226 13.31 -8.11 -11.23
N LYS A 227 11.97 -8.09 -11.14
CA LYS A 227 11.22 -7.12 -10.34
C LYS A 227 10.68 -7.77 -9.07
N ILE A 228 10.77 -7.04 -7.97
CA ILE A 228 10.29 -7.45 -6.67
C ILE A 228 9.30 -6.39 -6.23
N HIS A 229 8.11 -6.83 -5.86
CA HIS A 229 7.08 -5.95 -5.32
C HIS A 229 6.96 -6.19 -3.83
N LEU A 230 6.93 -5.10 -3.07
CA LEU A 230 6.75 -5.12 -1.63
C LEU A 230 5.48 -4.38 -1.27
N LEU A 231 4.75 -4.89 -0.29
CA LEU A 231 3.57 -4.25 0.28
C LEU A 231 3.71 -4.26 1.80
N GLY A 232 3.55 -3.09 2.42
CA GLY A 232 3.76 -2.93 3.85
C GLY A 232 3.79 -1.47 4.30
N SER A 233 4.02 -1.25 5.59
CA SER A 233 4.31 0.08 6.12
C SER A 233 5.66 0.57 5.63
N TYR A 234 5.85 1.88 5.49
CA TYR A 234 7.09 2.46 4.97
C TYR A 234 8.36 1.98 5.68
N GLN A 235 8.35 1.96 7.03
CA GLN A 235 9.48 1.49 7.82
C GLN A 235 9.78 0.00 7.60
N SER A 236 8.74 -0.83 7.60
CA SER A 236 8.85 -2.27 7.32
C SER A 236 9.40 -2.56 5.93
N ILE A 237 8.94 -1.81 4.93
CA ILE A 237 9.43 -1.94 3.55
C ILE A 237 10.91 -1.59 3.48
N GLN A 238 11.36 -0.53 4.18
CA GLN A 238 12.78 -0.16 4.20
C GLN A 238 13.65 -1.26 4.80
N VAL A 239 13.21 -1.89 5.90
CA VAL A 239 13.91 -3.03 6.51
C VAL A 239 13.94 -4.24 5.56
N ALA A 240 12.82 -4.56 4.94
CA ALA A 240 12.72 -5.65 3.95
C ALA A 240 13.62 -5.40 2.73
N ARG A 241 13.63 -4.17 2.21
CA ARG A 241 14.49 -3.75 1.11
C ARG A 241 15.96 -3.94 1.47
N ASN A 242 16.39 -3.49 2.64
CA ASN A 242 17.78 -3.64 3.09
C ASN A 242 18.19 -5.11 3.21
N ALA A 243 17.29 -5.98 3.68
CA ALA A 243 17.53 -7.42 3.74
C ALA A 243 17.65 -8.04 2.34
N ILE A 244 16.76 -7.68 1.41
CA ILE A 244 16.80 -8.13 0.02
C ILE A 244 18.09 -7.65 -0.67
N CYS A 245 18.46 -6.38 -0.51
CA CYS A 245 19.72 -5.81 -1.02
C CYS A 245 20.93 -6.59 -0.49
N SER A 246 20.95 -6.90 0.81
CA SER A 246 22.03 -7.66 1.44
C SER A 246 22.17 -9.07 0.85
N LEU A 247 21.05 -9.73 0.54
CA LEU A 247 21.02 -11.04 -0.12
C LEU A 247 21.51 -10.96 -1.57
N ILE A 248 21.11 -9.93 -2.32
CA ILE A 248 21.56 -9.69 -3.70
C ILE A 248 23.08 -9.45 -3.74
N LEU A 249 23.61 -8.69 -2.79
CA LEU A 249 25.02 -8.29 -2.76
C LEU A 249 25.99 -9.46 -2.53
N GLY A 250 25.58 -10.52 -1.84
CA GLY A 250 26.56 -11.52 -1.41
C GLY A 250 26.39 -12.04 0.00
N SER A 251 25.66 -11.35 0.87
CA SER A 251 25.70 -11.63 2.31
C SER A 251 25.15 -13.03 2.65
N PRO A 252 25.82 -13.80 3.52
CA PRO A 252 25.33 -15.11 3.93
C PRO A 252 23.96 -14.97 4.60
N PRO A 253 22.99 -15.88 4.35
CA PRO A 253 21.62 -15.75 4.85
C PRO A 253 21.57 -15.73 6.39
N ASN A 254 22.47 -16.45 7.07
CA ASN A 254 22.58 -16.42 8.54
C ASN A 254 22.78 -15.00 9.09
N LYS A 255 23.63 -14.19 8.44
CA LYS A 255 23.87 -12.80 8.86
C LYS A 255 22.63 -11.94 8.64
N VAL A 256 21.90 -12.17 7.54
CA VAL A 256 20.66 -11.45 7.23
C VAL A 256 19.58 -11.75 8.26
N TYR A 257 19.42 -13.01 8.68
CA TYR A 257 18.46 -13.38 9.72
C TYR A 257 18.78 -12.76 11.08
N GLY A 258 20.06 -12.72 11.47
CA GLY A 258 20.50 -12.05 12.69
C GLY A 258 20.14 -10.56 12.67
N ASN A 259 20.50 -9.87 11.58
CA ASN A 259 20.20 -8.45 11.42
C ASN A 259 18.69 -8.16 11.41
N LEU A 260 17.90 -8.98 10.72
CA LEU A 260 16.43 -8.86 10.68
C LEU A 260 15.83 -8.98 12.08
N ARG A 261 16.29 -9.94 12.89
CA ARG A 261 15.78 -10.14 14.24
C ARG A 261 16.07 -8.95 15.15
N THR A 262 17.29 -8.40 15.09
CA THR A 262 17.65 -7.21 15.88
C THR A 262 16.87 -5.98 15.45
N LEU A 263 16.70 -5.77 14.14
CA LEU A 263 15.93 -4.64 13.62
C LEU A 263 14.44 -4.76 13.96
N SER A 264 13.85 -5.95 13.83
CA SER A 264 12.45 -6.16 14.17
C SER A 264 12.17 -6.04 15.67
N SER A 265 13.09 -6.45 16.56
CA SER A 265 12.96 -6.20 18.01
C SER A 265 12.86 -4.70 18.28
N ARG A 266 13.75 -3.91 17.68
CA ARG A 266 13.76 -2.45 17.84
C ARG A 266 12.52 -1.76 17.26
N LEU A 267 12.00 -2.27 16.14
CA LEU A 267 10.73 -1.74 15.60
C LEU A 267 9.54 -2.11 16.50
N ALA A 268 9.55 -3.30 17.09
CA ALA A 268 8.49 -3.74 17.99
C ALA A 268 8.50 -2.97 19.32
N GLU A 269 9.69 -2.61 19.84
CA GLU A 269 9.84 -1.83 21.09
C GLU A 269 9.40 -0.36 20.95
N ARG A 270 9.33 0.17 19.72
CA ARG A 270 8.96 1.57 19.45
C ARG A 270 7.47 1.78 19.20
N LEU A 271 6.70 0.70 19.13
CA LEU A 271 5.29 0.68 18.76
C LEU A 271 4.44 0.42 20.00
#